data_AF-A0A0G0A9A2-F1
#
_entry.id   AF-A0A0G0A9A2-F1
#
_cell.length_a   1.000
_cell.length_b   1.000
_cell.length_c   1.000
_cell.angle_alpha   90.00
_cell.angle_beta   90.00
_cell.angle_gamma   90.00
#
_symmetry.space_group_name_H-M   'P 1'
#
loop_
_entity.id
_entity.type
_entity.pdbx_description
1 polymer ?
#
loop_
_entity_poly.entity_id
_entity_poly.type
_entity_poly.pdbx_seq_one_letter_code
_entity_poly.pdbx_strand_id
1 'polypeptide(L)'
;MPIQRFNVVELSEIRGITFYLDTTVVLAMHIHLTEQESTLWTDKAVLEEKRPDVVFPEPIRVYLPLPKGDRITYLGANGSDDRLNVIFVRMEKAGDITIGQRQPNCGEDKVLALQNPVSLVYCEPNKREMLPFFGAYQASPATFDVASRPIFADPGANQMGQFTYYSWASLDGVSSVVIFYEDDLDFCRGLMFYYENGASRTVGDCRVQMDREATVDKPTQICYRTKIPEIGNYENGIGTVCKLRVEFEHHSGHDDERWHCRPFRGIIRFWIAGGFSWLSVEQ
;
A
#
# COMPACT_ATOMS: atom_id res chain seq x y z
N MET A 1 -33.56 6.39 -3.79
CA MET A 1 -32.24 5.86 -3.36
C MET A 1 -31.34 5.80 -4.57
N PRO A 2 -30.08 6.24 -4.50
CA PRO A 2 -29.14 6.05 -5.61
C PRO A 2 -28.99 4.54 -5.87
N ILE A 3 -28.86 4.16 -7.15
CA ILE A 3 -28.64 2.77 -7.54
C ILE A 3 -27.19 2.43 -7.17
N GLN A 4 -27.00 1.43 -6.32
CA GLN A 4 -25.68 0.91 -5.98
C GLN A 4 -25.38 -0.29 -6.88
N ARG A 5 -24.25 -0.23 -7.60
CA ARG A 5 -23.81 -1.31 -8.47
C ARG A 5 -22.78 -2.16 -7.75
N PHE A 6 -23.12 -3.42 -7.52
CA PHE A 6 -22.20 -4.42 -7.00
C PHE A 6 -21.43 -5.05 -8.17
N ASN A 7 -20.12 -5.16 -7.99
CA ASN A 7 -19.22 -5.88 -8.88
C ASN A 7 -18.66 -7.10 -8.15
N VAL A 8 -18.46 -8.17 -8.90
CA VAL A 8 -17.86 -9.40 -8.40
C VAL A 8 -16.69 -9.74 -9.31
N VAL A 9 -15.53 -10.02 -8.72
CA VAL A 9 -14.34 -10.42 -9.46
C VAL A 9 -13.66 -11.59 -8.78
N GLU A 10 -13.30 -12.59 -9.56
CA GLU A 10 -12.50 -13.73 -9.09
C GLU A 10 -11.05 -13.30 -8.89
N LEU A 11 -10.51 -13.51 -7.69
CA LEU A 11 -9.15 -13.06 -7.37
C LEU A 11 -8.07 -13.78 -8.20
N SER A 12 -8.37 -14.96 -8.76
CA SER A 12 -7.48 -15.67 -9.70
C SER A 12 -7.37 -15.00 -11.08
N GLU A 13 -8.36 -14.21 -11.46
CA GLU A 13 -8.47 -13.62 -12.80
C GLU A 13 -7.83 -12.23 -12.90
N ILE A 14 -7.38 -11.67 -11.77
CA ILE A 14 -6.80 -10.33 -11.70
C ILE A 14 -5.30 -10.36 -11.44
N ARG A 15 -4.63 -9.22 -11.58
CA ARG A 15 -3.17 -9.05 -11.38
C ARG A 15 -2.82 -8.14 -10.23
N GLY A 16 -3.77 -7.37 -9.75
CA GLY A 16 -3.60 -6.59 -8.54
C GLY A 16 -4.80 -5.71 -8.22
N ILE A 17 -4.71 -5.02 -7.10
CA ILE A 17 -5.73 -4.07 -6.65
C ILE A 17 -5.00 -2.83 -6.15
N THR A 18 -5.33 -1.65 -6.67
CA THR A 18 -4.88 -0.39 -6.07
C THR A 18 -5.95 0.11 -5.11
N PHE A 19 -5.61 0.31 -3.85
CA PHE A 19 -6.45 0.97 -2.88
C PHE A 19 -6.07 2.45 -2.77
N TYR A 20 -7.07 3.32 -2.74
CA TYR A 20 -6.89 4.75 -2.50
C TYR A 20 -7.23 5.04 -1.06
N LEU A 21 -6.25 5.51 -0.31
CA LEU A 21 -6.41 5.82 1.10
C LEU A 21 -6.32 7.33 1.30
N ASP A 22 -7.30 7.89 2.00
CA ASP A 22 -7.01 9.02 2.88
C ASP A 22 -6.39 8.41 4.14
N THR A 23 -5.51 9.14 4.82
CA THR A 23 -4.69 8.69 5.98
C THR A 23 -5.37 7.72 6.96
N THR A 24 -6.70 7.82 7.14
CA THR A 24 -7.49 6.98 8.05
C THR A 24 -8.53 6.06 7.39
N VAL A 25 -8.82 6.19 6.09
CA VAL A 25 -9.94 5.50 5.43
C VAL A 25 -9.67 5.14 3.97
N VAL A 26 -10.17 3.98 3.54
CA VAL A 26 -10.15 3.54 2.14
C VAL A 26 -11.27 4.26 1.37
N LEU A 27 -10.88 5.14 0.44
CA LEU A 27 -11.77 5.96 -0.37
C LEU A 27 -12.35 5.18 -1.56
N ALA A 28 -11.50 4.41 -2.23
CA ALA A 28 -11.83 3.72 -3.47
C ALA A 28 -10.86 2.55 -3.72
N MET A 29 -11.19 1.75 -4.72
CA MET A 29 -10.29 0.75 -5.27
C MET A 29 -10.33 0.75 -6.79
N HIS A 30 -9.24 0.26 -7.38
CA HIS A 30 -9.12 -0.05 -8.79
C HIS A 30 -8.67 -1.50 -8.94
N ILE A 31 -9.36 -2.27 -9.79
CA ILE A 31 -9.04 -3.67 -10.08
C ILE A 31 -8.17 -3.71 -11.33
N HIS A 32 -6.99 -4.32 -11.23
CA HIS A 32 -6.09 -4.53 -12.36
C HIS A 32 -6.35 -5.91 -12.96
N LEU A 33 -6.97 -5.98 -14.14
CA LEU A 33 -7.16 -7.22 -14.88
C LEU A 33 -5.86 -7.66 -15.59
N THR A 34 -5.02 -6.68 -15.94
CA THR A 34 -3.74 -6.89 -16.63
C THR A 34 -2.63 -6.10 -15.94
N GLU A 35 -1.38 -6.47 -16.19
CA GLU A 35 -0.22 -5.75 -15.61
C GLU A 35 -0.02 -4.36 -16.23
N GLN A 36 -0.60 -4.12 -17.41
CA GLN A 36 -0.48 -2.87 -18.19
C GLN A 36 -1.62 -1.88 -17.91
N GLU A 37 -2.54 -2.22 -17.00
CA GLU A 37 -3.69 -1.37 -16.71
C GLU A 37 -3.26 -0.15 -15.88
N SER A 38 -3.70 1.03 -16.34
CA SER A 38 -3.39 2.30 -15.68
C SER A 38 -4.55 2.74 -14.81
N THR A 39 -4.23 3.31 -13.65
CA THR A 39 -5.22 3.84 -12.71
C THR A 39 -5.69 5.25 -13.05
N LEU A 40 -5.24 5.85 -14.16
CA LEU A 40 -5.45 7.27 -14.51
C LEU A 40 -6.90 7.75 -14.39
N TRP A 41 -7.86 6.94 -14.84
CA TRP A 41 -9.27 7.31 -14.78
C TRP A 41 -9.83 7.28 -13.35
N THR A 42 -9.44 6.29 -12.57
CA THR A 42 -9.83 6.19 -11.15
C THR A 42 -9.17 7.30 -10.33
N ASP A 43 -7.89 7.60 -10.60
CA ASP A 43 -7.17 8.72 -10.02
C ASP A 43 -7.92 10.04 -10.22
N LYS A 44 -8.30 10.33 -11.47
CA LYS A 44 -9.05 11.55 -11.81
C LYS A 44 -10.38 11.61 -11.06
N ALA A 45 -11.14 10.51 -11.05
CA ALA A 45 -12.42 10.45 -10.36
C ALA A 45 -12.27 10.66 -8.84
N VAL A 46 -11.26 10.07 -8.21
CA VAL A 46 -10.99 10.23 -6.78
C VAL A 46 -10.61 11.68 -6.46
N LEU A 47 -9.68 12.27 -7.20
CA LEU A 47 -9.21 13.65 -6.97
C LEU A 47 -10.32 14.68 -7.21
N GLU A 48 -11.11 14.55 -8.27
CA GLU A 48 -12.15 15.51 -8.62
C GLU A 48 -13.41 15.37 -7.76
N GLU A 49 -13.82 14.14 -7.44
CA GLU A 49 -15.16 13.87 -6.89
C GLU A 49 -15.17 13.49 -5.40
N LYS A 50 -14.04 13.01 -4.85
CA LYS A 50 -13.97 12.60 -3.44
C LYS A 50 -13.35 13.66 -2.53
N ARG A 51 -12.55 14.57 -3.09
CA ARG A 51 -11.84 15.66 -2.36
C ARG A 51 -11.27 15.14 -1.03
N PRO A 52 -10.13 14.42 -1.05
CA PRO A 52 -9.44 14.00 0.18
C PRO A 52 -9.22 15.20 1.11
N ASP A 53 -9.04 14.94 2.40
CA ASP A 53 -8.89 15.95 3.46
C ASP A 53 -8.17 17.22 2.98
N VAL A 54 -8.69 18.41 3.35
CA VAL A 54 -8.08 19.71 3.02
C VAL A 54 -6.61 19.78 3.46
N VAL A 55 -6.26 19.00 4.49
CA VAL A 55 -4.89 18.90 5.01
C VAL A 55 -3.99 18.02 4.12
N PHE A 56 -4.54 17.00 3.47
CA PHE A 56 -3.80 16.02 2.67
C PHE A 56 -4.47 15.81 1.30
N PRO A 57 -4.20 16.70 0.33
CA PRO A 57 -4.99 16.79 -0.91
C PRO A 57 -4.75 15.64 -1.90
N GLU A 58 -3.78 14.76 -1.67
CA GLU A 58 -3.53 13.59 -2.51
C GLU A 58 -3.71 12.29 -1.71
N PRO A 59 -4.50 11.32 -2.22
CA PRO A 59 -4.64 10.03 -1.58
C PRO A 59 -3.37 9.19 -1.76
N ILE A 60 -3.11 8.31 -0.80
CA ILE A 60 -2.03 7.32 -0.87
C ILE A 60 -2.54 6.13 -1.69
N ARG A 61 -1.78 5.69 -2.70
CA ARG A 61 -2.14 4.54 -3.53
C ARG A 61 -1.33 3.32 -3.10
N VAL A 62 -2.03 2.37 -2.51
CA VAL A 62 -1.45 1.11 -2.06
C VAL A 62 -1.77 0.03 -3.07
N TYR A 63 -0.77 -0.38 -3.83
CA TYR A 63 -0.92 -1.45 -4.81
C TYR A 63 -0.71 -2.82 -4.17
N LEU A 64 -1.73 -3.65 -4.11
CA LEU A 64 -1.65 -5.06 -3.72
C LEU A 64 -1.45 -5.93 -4.97
N PRO A 65 -0.23 -6.44 -5.24
CA PRO A 65 -0.01 -7.31 -6.38
C PRO A 65 -0.56 -8.71 -6.14
N LEU A 66 -1.10 -9.32 -7.19
CA LEU A 66 -1.67 -10.67 -7.20
C LEU A 66 -1.00 -11.48 -8.33
N PRO A 67 0.27 -11.90 -8.14
CA PRO A 67 0.98 -12.67 -9.14
C PRO A 67 0.34 -14.05 -9.31
N LYS A 68 0.33 -14.60 -10.53
CA LYS A 68 -0.33 -15.89 -10.87
C LYS A 68 0.10 -17.07 -9.98
N GLY A 69 1.30 -17.01 -9.41
CA GLY A 69 1.86 -18.05 -8.56
C GLY A 69 1.60 -17.87 -7.06
N ASP A 70 0.88 -16.84 -6.65
CA ASP A 70 0.49 -16.57 -5.26
C ASP A 70 -1.03 -16.39 -5.17
N ARG A 71 -1.59 -16.46 -3.97
CA ARG A 71 -3.03 -16.39 -3.75
C ARG A 71 -3.37 -15.90 -2.37
N ILE A 72 -4.51 -15.23 -2.26
CA ILE A 72 -5.09 -14.84 -0.99
C ILE A 72 -5.64 -16.09 -0.29
N THR A 73 -5.22 -16.30 0.95
CA THR A 73 -5.72 -17.38 1.83
C THR A 73 -6.56 -16.86 3.00
N TYR A 74 -6.50 -15.56 3.27
CA TYR A 74 -7.35 -14.88 4.25
C TYR A 74 -7.62 -13.45 3.78
N LEU A 75 -8.88 -13.03 3.88
CA LEU A 75 -9.27 -11.64 3.72
C LEU A 75 -10.07 -11.21 4.95
N GLY A 76 -9.66 -10.11 5.56
CA GLY A 76 -10.35 -9.47 6.68
C GLY A 76 -10.46 -7.97 6.48
N ALA A 77 -11.33 -7.36 7.26
CA ALA A 77 -11.53 -5.93 7.25
C ALA A 77 -11.85 -5.40 8.65
N ASN A 78 -11.56 -4.14 8.90
CA ASN A 78 -11.93 -3.43 10.12
C ASN A 78 -12.39 -2.01 9.78
N GLY A 79 -13.41 -1.55 10.50
CA GLY A 79 -13.92 -0.18 10.42
C GLY A 79 -15.33 -0.04 10.97
N SER A 80 -15.97 1.10 10.71
CA SER A 80 -17.38 1.36 11.04
C SER A 80 -18.31 0.98 9.88
N ASP A 81 -19.62 1.03 10.08
CA ASP A 81 -20.61 0.65 9.05
C ASP A 81 -20.48 1.48 7.75
N ASP A 82 -19.93 2.69 7.84
CA ASP A 82 -19.74 3.63 6.74
C ASP A 82 -18.26 3.83 6.33
N ARG A 83 -17.30 3.19 7.02
CA ARG A 83 -15.86 3.42 6.79
C ARG A 83 -15.07 2.12 6.84
N LEU A 84 -14.32 1.86 5.78
CA LEU A 84 -13.30 0.83 5.77
C LEU A 84 -11.96 1.45 6.18
N ASN A 85 -11.46 1.12 7.37
CA ASN A 85 -10.22 1.68 7.91
C ASN A 85 -9.01 0.78 7.60
N VAL A 86 -9.20 -0.54 7.72
CA VAL A 86 -8.12 -1.52 7.55
C VAL A 86 -8.59 -2.72 6.74
N ILE A 87 -7.72 -3.19 5.87
CA ILE A 87 -7.86 -4.47 5.16
C ILE A 87 -6.69 -5.37 5.57
N PHE A 88 -7.01 -6.62 5.89
CA PHE A 88 -6.03 -7.64 6.26
C PHE A 88 -6.00 -8.71 5.18
N VAL A 89 -4.82 -9.00 4.64
CA VAL A 89 -4.63 -9.96 3.57
C VAL A 89 -3.52 -10.93 3.97
N ARG A 90 -3.81 -12.24 4.02
CA ARG A 90 -2.76 -13.26 4.05
C ARG A 90 -2.62 -13.84 2.66
N MET A 91 -1.44 -13.71 2.08
CA MET A 91 -1.04 -14.36 0.85
C MET A 91 -0.29 -15.66 1.18
N GLU A 92 -0.42 -16.68 0.34
CA GLU A 92 0.27 -17.96 0.53
C GLU A 92 1.80 -17.81 0.55
N LYS A 93 2.34 -16.95 -0.31
CA LYS A 93 3.79 -16.73 -0.43
C LYS A 93 4.23 -15.37 0.10
N ALA A 94 3.48 -14.30 -0.18
CA ALA A 94 3.82 -12.96 0.30
C ALA A 94 3.52 -12.74 1.80
N GLY A 95 2.84 -13.67 2.48
CA GLY A 95 2.52 -13.58 3.91
C GLY A 95 1.50 -12.48 4.25
N ASP A 96 1.64 -11.87 5.42
CA ASP A 96 0.63 -10.99 6.04
C ASP A 96 0.76 -9.51 5.68
N ILE A 97 -0.22 -8.98 4.96
CA ILE A 97 -0.27 -7.59 4.50
C ILE A 97 -1.42 -6.88 5.22
N THR A 98 -1.12 -5.70 5.76
CA THR A 98 -2.11 -4.80 6.36
C THR A 98 -2.15 -3.52 5.51
N ILE A 99 -3.35 -3.13 5.09
CA ILE A 99 -3.58 -1.91 4.29
C ILE A 99 -4.49 -0.99 5.10
N GLY A 100 -4.01 0.23 5.35
CA GLY A 100 -4.69 1.21 6.21
C GLY A 100 -4.25 1.13 7.67
N GLN A 101 -4.90 1.90 8.53
CA GLN A 101 -4.54 2.04 9.94
C GLN A 101 -5.76 1.86 10.83
N ARG A 102 -5.62 1.04 11.87
CA ARG A 102 -6.68 0.84 12.85
C ARG A 102 -6.88 2.14 13.62
N GLN A 103 -8.11 2.65 13.61
CA GLN A 103 -8.45 3.87 14.34
C GLN A 103 -8.92 3.55 15.76
N PRO A 104 -8.72 4.47 16.73
CA PRO A 104 -9.34 4.35 18.04
C PRO A 104 -10.85 4.18 17.89
N ASN A 105 -11.44 3.25 18.64
CA ASN A 105 -12.88 2.94 18.64
C ASN A 105 -13.43 2.19 17.41
N CYS A 106 -12.58 1.68 16.52
CA CYS A 106 -13.07 0.72 15.53
C CYS A 106 -13.59 -0.56 16.21
N GLY A 107 -14.61 -1.18 15.62
CA GLY A 107 -15.18 -2.45 16.09
C GLY A 107 -14.23 -3.62 15.94
N GLU A 108 -14.72 -4.82 16.22
CA GLU A 108 -13.94 -6.04 16.01
C GLU A 108 -13.59 -6.24 14.54
N ASP A 109 -12.41 -6.80 14.29
CA ASP A 109 -12.02 -7.20 12.94
C ASP A 109 -13.04 -8.22 12.39
N LYS A 110 -13.49 -8.02 11.16
CA LYS A 110 -14.40 -8.92 10.44
C LYS A 110 -13.58 -9.87 9.57
N VAL A 111 -14.00 -11.13 9.52
CA VAL A 111 -13.46 -12.12 8.58
C VAL A 111 -14.35 -12.13 7.35
N LEU A 112 -13.78 -11.84 6.18
CA LEU A 112 -14.50 -11.77 4.92
C LEU A 112 -14.39 -13.07 4.12
N ALA A 113 -13.21 -13.68 4.10
CA ALA A 113 -12.98 -14.98 3.45
C ALA A 113 -11.80 -15.73 4.06
N LEU A 114 -11.86 -17.06 3.93
CA LEU A 114 -10.92 -18.04 4.49
C LEU A 114 -10.67 -19.16 3.49
N GLN A 115 -9.46 -19.26 2.97
CA GLN A 115 -9.09 -20.25 1.95
C GLN A 115 -9.75 -20.01 0.58
N ASN A 116 -9.32 -20.78 -0.43
CA ASN A 116 -9.69 -20.61 -1.83
C ASN A 116 -10.90 -21.45 -2.25
N PRO A 117 -11.61 -21.05 -3.32
CA PRO A 117 -11.48 -19.80 -4.07
C PRO A 117 -12.25 -18.64 -3.41
N VAL A 118 -11.71 -17.42 -3.57
CA VAL A 118 -12.29 -16.18 -3.04
C VAL A 118 -12.63 -15.23 -4.19
N SER A 119 -13.91 -14.89 -4.31
CA SER A 119 -14.37 -13.80 -5.17
C SER A 119 -14.47 -12.53 -4.34
N LEU A 120 -13.92 -11.42 -4.83
CA LEU A 120 -14.10 -10.12 -4.20
C LEU A 120 -15.43 -9.53 -4.64
N VAL A 121 -16.21 -9.03 -3.67
CA VAL A 121 -17.46 -8.32 -3.91
C VAL A 121 -17.28 -6.88 -3.44
N TYR A 122 -17.42 -5.92 -4.34
CA TYR A 122 -17.22 -4.51 -4.03
C TYR A 122 -18.22 -3.62 -4.76
N CYS A 123 -18.39 -2.41 -4.27
CA CYS A 123 -19.19 -1.39 -4.93
C CYS A 123 -18.28 -0.27 -5.42
N GLU A 124 -18.44 0.11 -6.68
CA GLU A 124 -17.88 1.37 -7.14
C GLU A 124 -18.56 2.52 -6.40
N PRO A 125 -17.80 3.46 -5.84
CA PRO A 125 -18.37 4.45 -4.96
C PRO A 125 -19.05 5.57 -5.78
N ASN A 126 -20.32 5.88 -5.51
CA ASN A 126 -21.00 7.03 -6.10
C ASN A 126 -20.31 8.34 -5.72
N LYS A 127 -20.53 9.44 -6.47
CA LYS A 127 -19.91 10.76 -6.18
C LYS A 127 -19.97 11.08 -4.68
N ARG A 128 -18.82 11.42 -4.07
CA ARG A 128 -18.62 11.74 -2.64
C ARG A 128 -18.74 10.62 -1.60
N GLU A 129 -19.18 9.41 -1.94
CA GLU A 129 -19.19 8.28 -0.99
C GLU A 129 -17.79 7.65 -0.87
N MET A 130 -17.36 7.28 0.35
CA MET A 130 -16.22 6.37 0.53
C MET A 130 -16.61 4.97 0.06
N LEU A 131 -15.65 4.06 -0.11
CA LEU A 131 -15.88 2.70 -0.61
C LEU A 131 -17.05 2.03 0.14
N PRO A 132 -18.26 1.94 -0.45
CA PRO A 132 -19.47 1.74 0.33
C PRO A 132 -19.72 0.26 0.64
N PHE A 133 -19.02 -0.63 -0.05
CA PHE A 133 -19.04 -2.06 0.24
C PHE A 133 -17.71 -2.72 -0.14
N PHE A 134 -17.20 -3.53 0.78
CA PHE A 134 -16.05 -4.40 0.59
C PHE A 134 -16.33 -5.72 1.29
N GLY A 135 -16.45 -6.78 0.51
CA GLY A 135 -16.74 -8.11 1.00
C GLY A 135 -16.09 -9.15 0.11
N ALA A 136 -16.27 -10.41 0.51
CA ALA A 136 -15.86 -11.53 -0.31
C ALA A 136 -16.95 -12.60 -0.31
N TYR A 137 -16.95 -13.36 -1.38
CA TYR A 137 -17.74 -14.57 -1.53
C TYR A 137 -16.79 -15.76 -1.57
N GLN A 138 -17.21 -16.84 -0.91
CA GLN A 138 -16.49 -18.09 -0.88
C GLN A 138 -17.50 -19.23 -1.03
N ALA A 139 -17.26 -20.11 -2.02
CA ALA A 139 -18.24 -21.10 -2.44
C ALA A 139 -18.54 -22.18 -1.38
N SER A 140 -17.55 -22.56 -0.56
CA SER A 140 -17.73 -23.48 0.55
C SER A 140 -17.55 -22.72 1.86
N PRO A 141 -18.50 -22.78 2.81
CA PRO A 141 -18.25 -22.28 4.15
C PRO A 141 -17.07 -23.08 4.71
N ALA A 142 -15.91 -22.45 4.86
CA ALA A 142 -14.86 -23.02 5.67
C ALA A 142 -15.44 -23.24 7.06
N THR A 143 -15.16 -24.38 7.70
CA THR A 143 -15.37 -24.52 9.14
C THR A 143 -14.49 -23.47 9.82
N PHE A 144 -15.06 -22.31 10.13
CA PHE A 144 -14.32 -21.24 10.78
C PHE A 144 -14.21 -21.55 12.26
N ASP A 145 -13.03 -22.03 12.64
CA ASP A 145 -12.63 -21.99 14.04
C ASP A 145 -12.16 -20.56 14.34
N VAL A 146 -12.90 -19.86 15.19
CA VAL A 146 -12.55 -18.50 15.64
C VAL A 146 -11.13 -18.48 16.26
N ALA A 147 -10.68 -19.58 16.87
CA ALA A 147 -9.34 -19.70 17.42
C ALA A 147 -8.24 -19.78 16.34
N SER A 148 -8.59 -20.13 15.09
CA SER A 148 -7.66 -20.19 13.95
C SER A 148 -7.45 -18.85 13.25
N ARG A 149 -8.06 -17.78 13.77
CA ARG A 149 -7.95 -16.44 13.18
C ARG A 149 -6.49 -15.99 13.15
N PRO A 150 -5.95 -15.62 11.98
CA PRO A 150 -4.60 -15.08 11.89
C PRO A 150 -4.47 -13.77 12.67
N ILE A 151 -3.42 -13.70 13.49
CA ILE A 151 -3.02 -12.48 14.17
C ILE A 151 -2.12 -11.72 13.20
N PHE A 152 -2.60 -10.58 12.72
CA PHE A 152 -1.79 -9.64 11.97
C PHE A 152 -0.98 -8.82 12.95
N ALA A 153 0.34 -8.85 12.80
CA ALA A 153 1.19 -7.94 13.53
C ALA A 153 0.78 -6.49 13.22
N ASP A 154 0.87 -5.62 14.22
CA ASP A 154 0.83 -4.16 14.06
C ASP A 154 2.25 -3.62 14.28
N PRO A 155 3.19 -3.81 13.32
CA PRO A 155 4.57 -3.48 13.56
C PRO A 155 4.78 -1.96 13.46
N GLY A 156 4.30 -1.17 14.42
CA GLY A 156 4.76 0.21 14.59
C GLY A 156 3.95 1.30 13.88
N ALA A 157 2.68 1.05 13.51
CA ALA A 157 1.79 2.11 13.01
C ALA A 157 1.64 3.27 14.01
N ASN A 158 1.81 3.01 15.31
CA ASN A 158 1.62 3.99 16.38
C ASN A 158 2.84 4.87 16.68
N GLN A 159 3.98 4.70 15.99
CA GLN A 159 5.19 5.49 16.30
C GLN A 159 5.17 6.92 15.73
N MET A 160 4.44 7.18 14.65
CA MET A 160 4.47 8.46 13.90
C MET A 160 3.15 9.27 13.98
N GLY A 161 2.12 8.75 14.64
CA GLY A 161 0.85 9.44 14.88
C GLY A 161 -0.34 8.89 14.08
N GLN A 162 -1.53 9.48 14.30
CA GLN A 162 -2.82 8.98 13.82
C GLN A 162 -3.09 9.20 12.32
N PHE A 163 -2.25 10.00 11.64
CA PHE A 163 -2.42 10.36 10.23
C PHE A 163 -1.27 9.84 9.35
N THR A 164 -0.68 8.70 9.75
CA THR A 164 0.47 8.12 9.04
C THR A 164 0.09 6.77 8.46
N TYR A 165 0.17 6.65 7.14
CA TYR A 165 0.14 5.35 6.50
C TYR A 165 1.45 4.61 6.75
N TYR A 166 1.34 3.34 7.11
CA TYR A 166 2.48 2.48 7.41
C TYR A 166 2.41 1.21 6.57
N SER A 167 3.55 0.83 6.01
CA SER A 167 3.73 -0.41 5.24
C SER A 167 5.11 -1.00 5.49
N TRP A 168 5.23 -2.30 5.31
CA TRP A 168 6.48 -3.02 5.53
C TRP A 168 6.60 -4.27 4.65
N ALA A 169 7.83 -4.70 4.45
CA ALA A 169 8.15 -5.92 3.74
C ALA A 169 9.42 -6.56 4.29
N SER A 170 9.54 -7.89 4.17
CA SER A 170 10.83 -8.54 4.36
C SER A 170 11.71 -8.26 3.14
N LEU A 171 13.00 -8.05 3.38
CA LEU A 171 14.02 -7.94 2.34
C LEU A 171 14.64 -9.30 2.01
N ASP A 172 14.30 -10.34 2.76
CA ASP A 172 14.86 -11.68 2.57
C ASP A 172 14.25 -12.35 1.34
N GLY A 173 15.09 -12.94 0.49
CA GLY A 173 14.66 -13.62 -0.72
C GLY A 173 14.08 -12.69 -1.80
N VAL A 174 14.38 -11.38 -1.75
CA VAL A 174 14.03 -10.44 -2.82
C VAL A 174 14.97 -10.64 -4.01
N SER A 175 14.40 -10.92 -5.18
CA SER A 175 15.13 -11.08 -6.43
C SER A 175 15.33 -9.77 -7.18
N SER A 176 14.38 -8.84 -7.09
CA SER A 176 14.48 -7.51 -7.71
C SER A 176 13.54 -6.51 -7.04
N VAL A 177 13.83 -5.22 -7.24
CA VAL A 177 13.06 -4.10 -6.71
C VAL A 177 12.71 -3.13 -7.82
N VAL A 178 11.46 -2.70 -7.86
CA VAL A 178 11.01 -1.57 -8.68
C VAL A 178 10.82 -0.36 -7.78
N ILE A 179 11.40 0.77 -8.17
CA ILE A 179 11.32 2.05 -7.47
C ILE A 179 10.35 2.94 -8.22
N PHE A 180 9.34 3.45 -7.54
CA PHE A 180 8.39 4.43 -8.09
C PHE A 180 8.85 5.82 -7.71
N TYR A 181 9.14 6.64 -8.73
CA TYR A 181 9.68 7.98 -8.52
C TYR A 181 8.62 9.06 -8.63
N GLU A 182 8.93 10.19 -7.98
CA GLU A 182 8.37 11.48 -8.32
C GLU A 182 8.75 11.94 -9.74
N ASP A 183 7.98 12.88 -10.29
CA ASP A 183 8.10 13.31 -11.69
C ASP A 183 9.52 13.81 -12.03
N ASP A 184 10.24 14.31 -11.02
CA ASP A 184 11.62 14.81 -11.08
C ASP A 184 12.70 13.72 -10.98
N LEU A 185 12.33 12.45 -10.80
CA LEU A 185 13.21 11.30 -10.55
C LEU A 185 14.09 11.40 -9.30
N ASP A 186 13.97 12.46 -8.49
CA ASP A 186 14.87 12.64 -7.33
C ASP A 186 14.31 11.90 -6.11
N PHE A 187 12.98 11.82 -5.99
CA PHE A 187 12.31 11.32 -4.79
C PHE A 187 11.56 10.01 -5.01
N CYS A 188 11.63 9.12 -4.03
CA CYS A 188 10.97 7.83 -3.99
C CYS A 188 9.56 7.98 -3.40
N ARG A 189 8.53 7.58 -4.15
CA ARG A 189 7.15 7.45 -3.66
C ARG A 189 6.89 6.10 -3.02
N GLY A 190 7.42 5.03 -3.62
CA GLY A 190 7.19 3.67 -3.17
C GLY A 190 8.16 2.67 -3.78
N LEU A 191 8.12 1.45 -3.26
CA LEU A 191 8.96 0.33 -3.68
C LEU A 191 8.08 -0.91 -3.87
N MET A 192 8.33 -1.67 -4.94
CA MET A 192 7.76 -3.00 -5.16
C MET A 192 8.87 -4.04 -5.18
N PHE A 193 8.74 -5.05 -4.34
CA PHE A 193 9.66 -6.17 -4.20
C PHE A 193 9.11 -7.38 -4.94
N TYR A 194 9.96 -8.01 -5.75
CA TYR A 194 9.72 -9.33 -6.31
C TYR A 194 10.58 -10.33 -5.56
N TYR A 195 9.98 -11.44 -5.14
CA TYR A 195 10.66 -12.48 -4.36
C TYR A 195 10.98 -13.70 -5.21
N GLU A 196 12.05 -14.41 -4.84
CA GLU A 196 12.50 -15.64 -5.50
C GLU A 196 11.44 -16.74 -5.51
N ASN A 197 10.54 -16.76 -4.51
CA ASN A 197 9.42 -17.71 -4.43
C ASN A 197 8.25 -17.36 -5.39
N GLY A 198 8.35 -16.24 -6.13
CA GLY A 198 7.33 -15.72 -7.04
C GLY A 198 6.27 -14.84 -6.38
N ALA A 199 6.43 -14.51 -5.09
CA ALA A 199 5.61 -13.50 -4.43
C ALA A 199 6.03 -12.09 -4.83
N SER A 200 5.18 -11.12 -4.50
CA SER A 200 5.49 -9.70 -4.64
C SER A 200 4.85 -8.89 -3.52
N ARG A 201 5.49 -7.78 -3.13
CA ARG A 201 4.97 -6.83 -2.12
C ARG A 201 5.26 -5.41 -2.52
N THR A 202 4.49 -4.48 -1.97
CA THR A 202 4.73 -3.04 -2.10
C THR A 202 4.84 -2.37 -0.74
N VAL A 203 5.58 -1.27 -0.69
CA VAL A 203 5.60 -0.32 0.44
C VAL A 203 5.58 1.11 -0.12
N GLY A 204 4.93 2.02 0.59
CA GLY A 204 4.75 3.41 0.16
C GLY A 204 3.61 3.64 -0.85
N ASP A 205 3.69 4.74 -1.61
CA ASP A 205 2.73 5.14 -2.65
C ASP A 205 3.20 4.62 -4.01
N CYS A 206 2.61 3.50 -4.47
CA CYS A 206 3.04 2.83 -5.70
C CYS A 206 2.01 3.06 -6.82
N ARG A 207 2.28 4.01 -7.73
CA ARG A 207 1.40 4.34 -8.86
C ARG A 207 1.79 3.54 -10.09
N VAL A 208 1.39 2.27 -10.10
CA VAL A 208 1.67 1.35 -11.21
C VAL A 208 1.17 1.89 -12.55
N GLN A 209 1.98 1.75 -13.60
CA GLN A 209 1.68 2.23 -14.95
C GLN A 209 1.40 3.75 -15.05
N MET A 210 1.88 4.52 -14.06
CA MET A 210 1.71 5.97 -13.97
C MET A 210 3.04 6.66 -13.67
N ASP A 211 3.71 6.23 -12.61
CA ASP A 211 5.00 6.79 -12.21
C ASP A 211 6.13 6.32 -13.12
N ARG A 212 7.22 7.09 -13.11
CA ARG A 212 8.48 6.62 -13.68
C ARG A 212 9.07 5.57 -12.75
N GLU A 213 9.61 4.52 -13.35
CA GLU A 213 10.09 3.35 -12.64
C GLU A 213 11.56 3.09 -12.96
N ALA A 214 12.33 2.62 -11.98
CA ALA A 214 13.62 1.97 -12.21
C ALA A 214 13.63 0.61 -11.53
N THR A 215 14.33 -0.36 -12.15
CA THR A 215 14.47 -1.71 -11.63
C THR A 215 15.90 -1.97 -11.19
N VAL A 216 16.05 -2.59 -10.03
CA VAL A 216 17.32 -3.07 -9.50
C VAL A 216 17.22 -4.57 -9.29
N ASP A 217 18.09 -5.31 -9.96
CA ASP A 217 18.16 -6.77 -9.83
C ASP A 217 19.13 -7.15 -8.72
N LYS A 218 18.74 -8.13 -7.89
CA LYS A 218 19.55 -8.73 -6.82
C LYS A 218 20.26 -7.71 -5.91
N PRO A 219 19.53 -6.74 -5.36
CA PRO A 219 20.12 -5.70 -4.52
C PRO A 219 20.87 -6.28 -3.32
N THR A 220 22.11 -5.85 -3.11
CA THR A 220 22.90 -6.23 -1.93
C THR A 220 22.91 -5.17 -0.82
N GLN A 221 22.61 -3.92 -1.17
CA GLN A 221 22.63 -2.78 -0.27
C GLN A 221 21.53 -1.78 -0.65
N ILE A 222 20.95 -1.14 0.37
CA ILE A 222 20.07 0.02 0.21
C ILE A 222 20.64 1.21 0.99
N CYS A 223 20.67 2.36 0.34
CA CYS A 223 21.00 3.65 0.94
C CYS A 223 19.77 4.55 0.84
N TYR A 224 19.43 5.23 1.93
CA TYR A 224 18.29 6.13 1.95
C TYR A 224 18.58 7.39 2.77
N ARG A 225 17.92 8.49 2.40
CA ARG A 225 17.93 9.73 3.18
C ARG A 225 16.64 10.49 2.99
N THR A 226 16.31 11.32 3.97
CA THR A 226 15.22 12.29 3.83
C THR A 226 15.81 13.66 3.52
N LYS A 227 15.31 14.31 2.47
CA LYS A 227 15.79 15.61 1.99
C LYS A 227 14.63 16.60 1.91
N ILE A 228 14.90 17.84 2.28
CA ILE A 228 14.00 18.97 2.04
C ILE A 228 14.17 19.40 0.58
N PRO A 229 13.10 19.47 -0.24
CA PRO A 229 13.19 19.96 -1.61
C PRO A 229 13.80 21.36 -1.68
N GLU A 230 14.72 21.58 -2.62
CA GLU A 230 15.46 22.86 -2.74
C GLU A 230 14.60 24.00 -3.32
N ILE A 231 13.52 23.66 -4.02
CA ILE A 231 12.65 24.61 -4.74
C ILE A 231 11.25 24.51 -4.14
N GLY A 232 10.97 25.37 -3.16
CA GLY A 232 9.66 25.51 -2.54
C GLY A 232 9.61 26.72 -1.64
N ASN A 233 9.35 27.90 -2.20
CA ASN A 233 8.88 29.06 -1.44
C ASN A 233 7.47 28.73 -0.92
N TYR A 234 7.37 27.99 0.17
CA TYR A 234 6.12 27.88 0.91
C TYR A 234 6.01 29.11 1.81
N GLU A 235 5.47 30.20 1.25
CA GLU A 235 5.15 31.43 2.01
C GLU A 235 4.05 31.23 3.08
N ASN A 236 3.52 30.02 3.25
CA ASN A 236 2.45 29.73 4.20
C ASN A 236 2.81 28.57 5.13
N GLY A 237 3.64 28.85 6.14
CA GLY A 237 3.61 28.32 7.53
C GLY A 237 3.35 26.84 7.84
N ILE A 238 3.21 25.94 6.87
CA ILE A 238 2.97 24.51 7.06
C ILE A 238 4.31 23.82 6.80
N GLY A 239 4.74 23.03 7.79
CA GLY A 239 6.12 22.56 7.95
C GLY A 239 6.79 22.02 6.70
N THR A 240 8.11 22.19 6.64
CA THR A 240 8.98 21.78 5.55
C THR A 240 8.77 20.32 5.15
N VAL A 241 8.16 20.05 3.99
CA VAL A 241 7.94 18.68 3.48
C VAL A 241 9.28 17.99 3.25
N CYS A 242 9.44 16.81 3.84
CA CYS A 242 10.67 16.03 3.82
C CYS A 242 10.42 14.80 2.92
N LYS A 243 11.18 14.70 1.82
CA LYS A 243 11.00 13.66 0.80
C LYS A 243 12.11 12.61 0.85
N LEU A 244 11.75 11.36 0.60
CA LEU A 244 12.66 10.23 0.62
C LEU A 244 13.47 10.11 -0.67
N ARG A 245 14.76 9.86 -0.56
CA ARG A 245 15.62 9.37 -1.65
C ARG A 245 16.11 7.97 -1.33
N VAL A 246 16.18 7.12 -2.35
CA VAL A 246 16.70 5.76 -2.24
C VAL A 246 17.69 5.49 -3.37
N GLU A 247 18.76 4.78 -3.03
CA GLU A 247 19.76 4.28 -3.96
C GLU A 247 20.11 2.84 -3.59
N PHE A 248 20.41 2.04 -4.61
CA PHE A 248 20.82 0.66 -4.46
C PHE A 248 22.22 0.49 -5.01
N GLU A 249 23.01 -0.37 -4.36
CA GLU A 249 24.36 -0.75 -4.77
C GLU A 249 25.30 0.45 -4.99
N HIS A 250 25.80 1.01 -3.89
CA HIS A 250 26.76 2.11 -3.95
C HIS A 250 28.18 1.57 -3.83
N HIS A 251 29.05 1.88 -4.80
CA HIS A 251 30.45 1.41 -4.79
C HIS A 251 31.46 2.48 -4.31
N SER A 252 31.06 3.75 -4.19
CA SER A 252 31.93 4.81 -3.61
C SER A 252 31.22 6.17 -3.62
N GLY A 253 31.08 6.82 -2.46
CA GLY A 253 30.96 8.29 -2.42
C GLY A 253 29.66 8.91 -1.89
N HIS A 254 29.14 8.45 -0.75
CA HIS A 254 28.35 9.34 0.12
C HIS A 254 29.27 9.98 1.16
N ASP A 255 30.04 11.01 0.76
CA ASP A 255 30.77 11.88 1.71
C ASP A 255 29.81 12.80 2.51
N ASP A 256 28.51 12.73 2.22
CA ASP A 256 27.45 13.48 2.89
C ASP A 256 26.87 12.66 4.07
N GLU A 257 27.03 13.18 5.29
CA GLU A 257 26.73 12.54 6.58
C GLU A 257 25.26 12.10 6.79
N ARG A 258 24.37 12.38 5.83
CA ARG A 258 22.92 12.16 5.96
C ARG A 258 22.39 10.88 5.31
N TRP A 259 23.23 10.13 4.60
CA TRP A 259 22.81 8.86 4.01
C TRP A 259 22.88 7.72 5.02
N HIS A 260 21.81 6.94 5.09
CA HIS A 260 21.76 5.70 5.86
C HIS A 260 21.88 4.52 4.90
N CYS A 261 23.07 3.93 4.83
CA CYS A 261 23.32 2.71 4.07
C CYS A 261 23.26 1.47 4.97
N ARG A 262 22.53 0.45 4.52
CA ARG A 262 22.33 -0.82 5.21
C ARG A 262 22.43 -1.99 4.24
N PRO A 263 22.95 -3.15 4.68
CA PRO A 263 22.83 -4.38 3.91
C PRO A 263 21.35 -4.65 3.59
N PHE A 264 21.09 -5.18 2.40
CA PHE A 264 19.73 -5.45 1.94
C PHE A 264 19.19 -6.77 2.54
N ARG A 265 18.82 -6.71 3.82
CA ARG A 265 18.31 -7.85 4.62
C ARG A 265 17.43 -7.37 5.76
N GLY A 266 16.60 -8.25 6.31
CA GLY A 266 15.73 -7.94 7.44
C GLY A 266 14.39 -7.33 7.01
N ILE A 267 13.90 -6.31 7.70
CA ILE A 267 12.58 -5.71 7.45
C ILE A 267 12.72 -4.24 7.07
N ILE A 268 12.16 -3.89 5.91
CA ILE A 268 11.97 -2.50 5.51
C ILE A 268 10.64 -1.99 5.99
N ARG A 269 10.63 -0.77 6.50
CA ARG A 269 9.46 -0.06 6.99
C ARG A 269 9.35 1.27 6.28
N PHE A 270 8.14 1.63 5.90
CA PHE A 270 7.84 2.81 5.11
C PHE A 270 6.64 3.55 5.70
N TRP A 271 6.81 4.84 5.95
CA TRP A 271 5.78 5.72 6.47
C TRP A 271 5.49 6.85 5.50
N ILE A 272 4.21 7.18 5.35
CA ILE A 272 3.74 8.34 4.58
C ILE A 272 2.76 9.14 5.43
N ALA A 273 3.00 10.44 5.58
CA ALA A 273 2.09 11.37 6.21
C ALA A 273 2.19 12.72 5.52
N GLY A 274 1.10 13.24 4.95
CA GLY A 274 1.06 14.61 4.42
C GLY A 274 2.15 15.04 3.44
N GLY A 275 2.50 14.17 2.49
CA GLY A 275 3.57 14.43 1.53
C GLY A 275 4.98 14.17 2.07
N PHE A 276 5.11 13.84 3.36
CA PHE A 276 6.35 13.36 3.95
C PHE A 276 6.46 11.84 3.75
N SER A 277 7.64 11.38 3.38
CA SER A 277 7.96 9.95 3.32
C SER A 277 9.20 9.64 4.15
N TRP A 278 9.15 8.51 4.87
CA TRP A 278 10.25 8.04 5.71
C TRP A 278 10.45 6.55 5.55
N LEU A 279 11.71 6.12 5.67
CA LEU A 279 12.11 4.73 5.51
C LEU A 279 13.05 4.33 6.65
N SER A 280 12.91 3.09 7.12
CA SER A 280 13.90 2.45 7.97
C SER A 280 14.13 1.00 7.57
N VAL A 281 15.33 0.50 7.84
CA VAL A 281 15.68 -0.91 7.66
C VAL A 281 16.17 -1.44 9.00
N GLU A 282 15.48 -2.45 9.52
CA GLU A 282 15.83 -3.17 10.75
C GLU A 282 16.38 -4.56 10.41
N GLN A 283 17.45 -4.96 11.11
CA GLN A 283 18.13 -6.24 10.92
C GLN A 283 17.70 -7.28 11.92
#